data_AF-A0ABD6J742-F1
#
_entry.id   AF-A0ABD6J742-F1
#
_cell.length_a   1.000
_cell.length_b   1.000
_cell.length_c   1.000
_cell.angle_alpha   90.00
_cell.angle_beta   90.00
_cell.angle_gamma   90.00
#
_symmetry.space_group_name_H-M   'P 1'
#
loop_
_entity.id
_entity.type
_entity.pdbx_description
1 polymer ?
#
loop_
_entity_poly.entity_id
_entity_poly.type
_entity_poly.pdbx_seq_one_letter_code
_entity_poly.pdbx_strand_id
1 'polypeptide(L)'
;KLGVTIFRYAELKHLIFTSDKVNYSFTEKGKNIFSKFCKVNQTTVPCCLDFSERNFHFGGRIGNDLLNYLLEDDLCKLTKSRKVELCKKPASIVQSVFT
;
A
#
# COMPACT_ATOMS: atom_id res chain seq x y z
N LYS A 1 -8.52 6.49 1.28
CA LYS A 1 -8.68 5.67 2.51
C LYS A 1 -7.95 4.35 2.43
N LEU A 2 -8.15 3.55 1.37
CA LEU A 2 -7.54 2.21 1.28
C LEU A 2 -6.01 2.25 1.31
N GLY A 3 -5.38 3.12 0.51
CA GLY A 3 -3.92 3.28 0.50
C GLY A 3 -3.33 3.62 1.87
N VAL A 4 -3.93 4.57 2.59
CA VAL A 4 -3.56 4.92 3.97
C VAL A 4 -3.75 3.73 4.92
N THR A 5 -4.84 2.98 4.77
CA THR A 5 -5.13 1.80 5.60
C THR A 5 -4.07 0.71 5.44
N ILE A 6 -3.73 0.37 4.19
CA ILE A 6 -2.70 -0.64 3.88
C ILE A 6 -1.33 -0.16 4.37
N PHE A 7 -1.00 1.12 4.19
CA PHE A 7 0.25 1.70 4.65
C PHE A 7 0.40 1.60 6.18
N ARG A 8 -0.61 2.03 6.94
CA ARG A 8 -0.63 1.93 8.41
C ARG A 8 -0.54 0.48 8.88
N TYR A 9 -1.20 -0.44 8.20
CA TYR A 9 -1.09 -1.85 8.56
C TYR A 9 0.32 -2.40 8.32
N ALA A 10 0.96 -2.04 7.20
CA ALA A 10 2.35 -2.41 6.93
C ALA A 10 3.31 -1.89 8.01
N GLU A 11 3.10 -0.66 8.49
CA GLU A 11 3.85 -0.09 9.61
C GLU A 11 3.60 -0.87 10.92
N LEU A 12 2.33 -1.10 11.30
CA LEU A 12 1.95 -1.86 12.50
C LEU A 12 2.47 -3.30 12.50
N LYS A 13 2.65 -3.91 11.33
CA LYS A 13 3.19 -5.28 11.18
C LYS A 13 4.71 -5.32 10.97
N HIS A 14 5.40 -4.19 11.13
CA HIS A 14 6.85 -4.08 10.94
C HIS A 14 7.32 -4.58 9.56
N LEU A 15 6.49 -4.36 8.53
CA LEU A 15 6.85 -4.61 7.14
C LEU A 15 7.58 -3.42 6.53
N ILE A 16 7.30 -2.22 7.06
CA ILE A 16 8.00 -0.99 6.75
C ILE A 16 8.41 -0.29 8.04
N PHE A 17 9.46 0.52 7.97
CA PHE A 17 9.83 1.50 8.99
C PHE A 17 9.74 2.90 8.41
N THR A 18 9.13 3.82 9.13
CA THR A 18 9.10 5.24 8.77
C THR A 18 10.24 5.95 9.51
N SER A 19 11.21 6.50 8.78
CA SER A 19 12.38 7.16 9.39
C SER A 19 12.07 8.56 9.89
N ASP A 20 11.22 9.29 9.18
CA ASP A 20 11.07 10.75 9.33
C ASP A 20 9.71 11.27 8.82
N LYS A 21 8.66 10.42 8.81
CA LYS A 21 7.30 10.68 8.28
C LYS A 21 7.21 10.96 6.78
N VAL A 22 8.30 11.37 6.13
CA VAL A 22 8.33 11.63 4.68
C VAL A 22 8.98 10.49 3.89
N ASN A 23 9.71 9.60 4.54
CA ASN A 23 10.24 8.39 3.94
C ASN A 23 9.88 7.14 4.74
N TYR A 24 9.88 6.00 4.04
CA TYR A 24 9.80 4.68 4.62
C TYR A 24 10.79 3.72 3.95
N SER A 25 11.14 2.66 4.68
CA SER A 25 12.02 1.60 4.22
C SER A 25 11.33 0.26 4.43
N PHE A 26 11.48 -0.68 3.49
CA PHE A 26 10.98 -2.03 3.69
C PHE A 26 11.93 -2.84 4.58
N THR A 27 11.35 -3.63 5.48
CA THR A 27 12.10 -4.72 6.13
C THR A 27 12.29 -5.86 5.15
N GLU A 28 13.19 -6.81 5.44
CA GLU A 28 13.33 -8.01 4.59
C GLU A 28 12.00 -8.79 4.48
N LYS A 29 11.23 -8.86 5.58
CA LYS A 29 9.89 -9.42 5.57
C LYS A 29 8.94 -8.62 4.66
N GLY A 30 9.00 -7.29 4.72
CA GLY A 30 8.25 -6.42 3.83
C GLY A 30 8.61 -6.65 2.37
N LYS A 31 9.90 -6.69 2.02
CA LYS A 31 10.36 -6.98 0.66
C LYS A 31 9.81 -8.31 0.14
N ASN A 32 9.85 -9.36 0.96
CA ASN A 32 9.36 -10.69 0.60
C ASN A 32 7.84 -10.74 0.35
N ILE A 33 7.04 -9.96 1.09
CA ILE A 33 5.60 -9.92 0.87
C ILE A 33 5.26 -9.06 -0.36
N PHE A 34 5.88 -7.89 -0.47
CA PHE A 34 5.60 -6.95 -1.56
C PHE A 34 6.19 -7.40 -2.89
N SER A 35 7.19 -8.28 -2.90
CA SER A 35 7.75 -8.87 -4.13
C SER A 35 6.72 -9.63 -4.98
N LYS A 36 5.59 -10.04 -4.37
CA LYS A 36 4.45 -10.64 -5.08
C LYS A 36 3.88 -9.72 -6.16
N PHE A 37 3.95 -8.40 -5.96
CA PHE A 37 3.32 -7.43 -6.86
C PHE A 37 4.20 -6.25 -7.24
N CYS A 38 5.35 -6.00 -6.60
CA CYS A 38 6.28 -4.96 -7.03
C CYS A 38 7.76 -5.32 -6.80
N LYS A 39 8.66 -4.84 -7.67
CA LYS A 39 10.10 -5.00 -7.46
C LYS A 39 10.60 -4.00 -6.41
N VAL A 40 10.97 -4.49 -5.22
CA VAL A 40 11.45 -3.65 -4.12
C VAL A 40 12.98 -3.67 -4.06
N ASN A 41 13.62 -2.73 -4.77
CA ASN A 41 15.09 -2.63 -4.81
C ASN A 41 15.65 -1.44 -4.00
N GLN A 42 14.77 -0.60 -3.44
CA GLN A 42 15.15 0.66 -2.81
C GLN A 42 15.27 0.51 -1.29
N THR A 43 16.32 1.08 -0.72
CA THR A 43 16.56 1.13 0.74
C THR A 43 15.66 2.15 1.43
N THR A 44 15.32 3.25 0.76
CA THR A 44 14.46 4.32 1.29
C THR A 44 13.55 4.82 0.17
N VAL A 45 12.26 4.97 0.47
CA VAL A 45 11.20 5.34 -0.48
C VAL A 45 10.39 6.51 0.09
N PRO A 46 10.12 7.56 -0.69
CA PRO A 46 9.29 8.67 -0.23
C PRO A 46 7.84 8.24 -0.04
N CYS A 47 7.23 8.70 1.05
CA CYS A 47 5.80 8.62 1.29
C CYS A 47 5.04 9.59 0.36
N CYS A 48 3.81 9.24 -0.01
CA CYS A 48 2.88 10.19 -0.62
C CYS A 48 1.88 10.69 0.42
N LEU A 49 1.61 12.00 0.46
CA LEU A 49 0.64 12.60 1.37
C LEU A 49 -0.73 12.65 0.69
N ASP A 50 -1.70 11.92 1.24
CA ASP A 50 -3.11 12.10 0.90
C ASP A 50 -3.61 13.38 1.58
N PHE A 51 -3.81 14.45 0.81
CA PHE A 51 -4.27 15.74 1.33
C PHE A 51 -5.68 15.68 1.94
N SER A 52 -6.55 14.79 1.43
CA SER A 52 -7.92 14.66 1.94
C SER A 52 -7.94 14.03 3.33
N GLU A 53 -6.98 13.14 3.61
CA GLU A 53 -6.86 12.44 4.89
C GLU A 53 -5.77 13.01 5.79
N ARG A 54 -4.93 13.91 5.28
CA ARG A 54 -3.67 14.38 5.90
C ARG A 54 -2.82 13.21 6.43
N ASN A 55 -2.76 12.12 5.66
CA ASN A 55 -2.07 10.88 6.04
C ASN A 55 -1.20 10.35 4.90
N PHE A 56 -0.17 9.58 5.25
CA PHE A 56 0.75 9.01 4.29
C PHE A 56 0.27 7.67 3.72
N HIS A 57 0.62 7.41 2.46
CA HIS A 57 0.43 6.13 1.78
C HIS A 57 1.56 5.84 0.79
N PHE A 58 1.53 4.64 0.20
CA PHE A 58 2.42 4.26 -0.88
C PHE A 58 2.18 5.12 -2.12
N GLY A 59 3.22 5.84 -2.55
CA GLY A 59 3.21 6.65 -3.77
C GLY A 59 3.92 5.99 -4.94
N GLY A 60 3.87 6.66 -6.09
CA GLY A 60 4.66 6.31 -7.27
C GLY A 60 4.41 4.88 -7.77
N ARG A 61 5.47 4.24 -8.27
CA ARG A 61 5.39 2.90 -8.86
C ARG A 61 4.86 1.84 -7.88
N ILE A 62 5.29 1.86 -6.62
CA ILE A 62 4.83 0.90 -5.61
C ILE A 62 3.33 1.04 -5.36
N GLY A 63 2.83 2.27 -5.22
CA GLY A 63 1.39 2.51 -5.06
C GLY A 63 0.59 2.05 -6.29
N ASN A 64 1.12 2.26 -7.49
CA ASN A 64 0.48 1.84 -8.73
C ASN A 64 0.46 0.31 -8.88
N ASP A 65 1.57 -0.35 -8.59
CA ASP A 65 1.70 -1.81 -8.65
C ASP A 65 0.77 -2.48 -7.62
N LEU A 66 0.66 -1.92 -6.41
CA LEU A 66 -0.32 -2.36 -5.41
C LEU A 66 -1.76 -2.16 -5.91
N LEU A 67 -2.09 -1.02 -6.52
CA LEU A 67 -3.43 -0.80 -7.05
C LEU A 67 -3.78 -1.82 -8.14
N ASN A 68 -2.85 -2.09 -9.06
CA ASN A 68 -3.06 -3.09 -10.11
C ASN A 68 -3.31 -4.49 -9.52
N TYR A 69 -2.50 -4.91 -8.55
CA TYR A 69 -2.72 -6.16 -7.83
C TYR A 69 -4.12 -6.24 -7.21
N LEU A 70 -4.57 -5.17 -6.56
CA LEU A 70 -5.91 -5.11 -5.96
C LEU A 70 -7.05 -5.16 -6.98
N LEU A 71 -6.81 -4.69 -8.21
CA LEU A 71 -7.77 -4.76 -9.31
C LEU A 71 -7.81 -6.15 -9.95
N GLU A 72 -6.65 -6.77 -10.12
CA GLU A 72 -6.51 -8.13 -10.70
C GLU A 72 -7.12 -9.20 -9.79
N ASP A 73 -6.99 -9.06 -8.46
CA ASP A 73 -7.55 -10.00 -7.48
C ASP A 73 -9.01 -9.68 -7.07
N ASP A 74 -9.71 -8.81 -7.82
CA ASP A 74 -11.08 -8.37 -7.55
C ASP A 74 -11.29 -7.85 -6.11
N LEU A 75 -10.24 -7.28 -5.50
CA LEU A 75 -10.28 -6.74 -4.13
C LEU A 75 -10.84 -5.32 -4.11
N CYS A 76 -10.63 -4.58 -5.20
CA CYS A 76 -11.28 -3.29 -5.44
C CYS A 76 -11.62 -3.11 -6.93
N LYS A 77 -12.34 -2.04 -7.23
CA LYS A 77 -12.65 -1.63 -8.60
C LYS A 77 -12.55 -0.11 -8.73
N LEU A 78 -12.28 0.38 -9.93
CA LEU A 78 -12.30 1.80 -10.25
C LEU A 78 -13.66 2.19 -10.80
N THR A 79 -14.24 3.25 -10.26
CA THR A 79 -15.43 3.90 -10.84
C THR A 79 -15.05 4.68 -12.10
N LYS A 80 -16.05 5.11 -12.87
CA LYS A 80 -15.87 6.04 -14.00
C LYS A 80 -15.13 7.33 -13.63
N SER A 81 -15.19 7.72 -12.36
CA SER A 81 -14.47 8.89 -11.80
C SER A 81 -13.10 8.56 -11.19
N ARG A 82 -12.55 7.36 -11.46
CA ARG A 82 -11.31 6.82 -10.88
C ARG A 82 -11.28 6.74 -9.34
N LYS A 83 -12.45 6.83 -8.69
CA LYS A 83 -12.57 6.51 -7.26
C LYS A 83 -12.44 5.00 -7.08
N VAL A 84 -11.72 4.59 -6.05
CA VAL A 84 -11.60 3.19 -5.63
C VAL A 84 -12.84 2.81 -4.82
N GLU A 85 -13.56 1.79 -5.28
CA GLU A 85 -14.61 1.10 -4.54
C GLU A 85 -14.10 -0.25 -4.06
N LEU A 86 -14.34 -0.57 -2.79
CA LEU A 86 -13.90 -1.84 -2.21
C LEU A 86 -14.91 -2.94 -2.53
N CYS A 87 -14.42 -4.08 -3.02
CA CYS A 87 -15.26 -5.26 -3.26
C CYS A 87 -15.45 -6.10 -1.98
N LYS A 88 -14.56 -5.91 -0.99
CA LYS A 88 -14.55 -6.61 0.30
C LYS A 88 -14.36 -5.63 1.44
N LYS A 89 -14.57 -6.07 2.68
CA LYS A 89 -14.27 -5.26 3.87
C LYS A 89 -12.77 -4.90 3.91
N PRO A 90 -12.39 -3.68 4.36
CA PRO A 90 -10.99 -3.26 4.40
C PRO A 90 -10.06 -4.24 5.11
N ALA A 91 -10.50 -4.82 6.23
CA ALA A 91 -9.71 -5.80 6.99
C ALA A 91 -9.39 -7.06 6.16
N SER A 92 -10.35 -7.54 5.37
CA SER A 92 -10.17 -8.71 4.52
C SER A 92 -9.20 -8.42 3.36
N ILE A 93 -9.27 -7.22 2.77
CA ILE A 93 -8.34 -6.80 1.70
C ILE A 93 -6.92 -6.71 2.25
N VAL A 94 -6.75 -6.08 3.41
CA VAL A 94 -5.46 -6.00 4.10
C VAL A 94 -4.91 -7.40 4.37
N GLN A 95 -5.75 -8.32 4.85
CA GLN A 95 -5.32 -9.71 5.04
C GLN A 95 -4.84 -10.33 3.72
N SER A 96 -5.62 -10.24 2.64
CA SER A 96 -5.24 -10.75 1.32
C SER A 96 -3.92 -10.19 0.79
N VAL A 97 -3.61 -8.91 1.03
CA VAL A 97 -2.35 -8.29 0.61
C VAL A 97 -1.15 -8.85 1.38
N PHE A 98 -1.34 -9.22 2.66
CA PHE A 98 -0.24 -9.54 3.58
C PHE A 98 -0.14 -11.03 3.98
N THR A 99 -1.01 -11.91 3.46
CA THR A 99 -0.89 -13.39 3.52
C THR A 99 -0.50 -13.94 2.16
#